data_AF-F3FTX6-F1
#
_entry.id   AF-F3FTX6-F1
#
_cell.length_a   1.000
_cell.length_b   1.000
_cell.length_c   1.000
_cell.angle_alpha   90.00
_cell.angle_beta   90.00
_cell.angle_gamma   90.00
#
_symmetry.space_group_name_H-M   'P 1'
#
loop_
_entity.id
_entity.type
_entity.pdbx_description
1 polymer ?
#
loop_
_entity_poly.entity_id
_entity_poly.type
_entity_poly.pdbx_seq_one_letter_code
_entity_poly.pdbx_strand_id
1 'polypeptide(L)'
;AMLISMPALLTTLIVAVFGKGIFRLVPIISGVLVGFALSFYFGVVDTKKIADAAWLALPHFTAPEFNWQAILFIVPVALAPAIEHIGGVIAVGSVTGRDYLKKPGLHRTLFGDGIATTAAGLFGGPPNTTYAEVTGAVMLTKNYNPQIMIWASFFAITLAFIGKFGALLQSIPVPVMGGILCLLFGSIAAVGMNTLIRHKIDLAEARNLVIVSVTLVFGIGGV
;
A
#
# COMPACT_ATOMS: atom_id res chain seq x y z
N ALA A 1 -3.73 22.83 -7.97
CA ALA A 1 -3.07 21.55 -7.61
C ALA A 1 -2.27 21.65 -6.31
N MET A 2 -1.22 22.50 -6.24
CA MET A 2 -0.38 22.63 -5.03
C MET A 2 -1.15 23.01 -3.75
N LEU A 3 -2.16 23.87 -3.87
CA LEU A 3 -3.03 24.27 -2.75
C LEU A 3 -3.90 23.12 -2.19
N ILE A 4 -3.98 21.98 -2.87
CA ILE A 4 -4.69 20.78 -2.42
C ILE A 4 -3.67 19.72 -1.97
N SER A 5 -2.63 19.49 -2.77
CA SER A 5 -1.63 18.45 -2.51
C SER A 5 -0.77 18.75 -1.28
N MET A 6 -0.33 20.01 -1.10
CA MET A 6 0.52 20.39 0.04
C MET A 6 -0.23 20.30 1.37
N PRO A 7 -1.46 20.82 1.53
CA PRO A 7 -2.20 20.61 2.77
C PRO A 7 -2.54 19.15 3.06
N ALA A 8 -2.85 18.34 2.04
CA ALA A 8 -3.06 16.91 2.20
C ALA A 8 -1.79 16.22 2.74
N LEU A 9 -0.63 16.49 2.12
CA LEU A 9 0.67 15.99 2.58
C LEU A 9 1.00 16.49 4.00
N LEU A 10 0.92 17.80 4.25
CA LEU A 10 1.23 18.39 5.56
C LEU A 10 0.34 17.81 6.66
N THR A 11 -0.96 17.66 6.41
CA THR A 11 -1.88 17.01 7.36
C THR A 11 -1.44 15.58 7.63
N THR A 12 -1.11 14.83 6.58
CA THR A 12 -0.64 13.45 6.71
C THR A 12 0.64 13.39 7.57
N LEU A 13 1.61 14.27 7.31
CA LEU A 13 2.87 14.35 8.06
C LEU A 13 2.64 14.73 9.53
N ILE A 14 1.83 15.77 9.77
CA ILE A 14 1.51 16.23 11.12
C ILE A 14 0.84 15.12 11.92
N VAL A 15 -0.13 14.41 11.34
CA VAL A 15 -0.82 13.31 12.02
C VAL A 15 0.12 12.10 12.20
N ALA A 16 0.99 11.81 11.24
CA ALA A 16 1.94 10.70 11.36
C ALA A 16 2.95 10.92 12.50
N VAL A 17 3.41 12.16 12.69
CA VAL A 17 4.45 12.51 13.68
C VAL A 17 3.85 12.84 15.05
N PHE A 18 2.80 13.68 15.08
CA PHE A 18 2.23 14.23 16.31
C PHE A 18 0.91 13.58 16.72
N GLY A 19 0.32 12.73 15.87
CA GLY A 19 -0.90 12.00 16.17
C GLY A 19 -0.74 11.10 17.38
N LYS A 20 -1.78 11.05 18.23
CA LYS A 20 -1.83 10.21 19.42
C LYS A 20 -2.92 9.15 19.28
N GLY A 21 -2.72 8.00 19.92
CA GLY A 21 -3.67 6.89 19.92
C GLY A 21 -4.01 6.43 18.50
N ILE A 22 -5.31 6.40 18.18
CA ILE A 22 -5.82 5.92 16.89
C ILE A 22 -5.38 6.78 15.70
N PHE A 23 -5.21 8.10 15.88
CA PHE A 23 -4.83 8.99 14.78
C PHE A 23 -3.44 8.67 14.22
N ARG A 24 -2.55 8.11 15.04
CA ARG A 24 -1.23 7.63 14.58
C ARG A 24 -1.32 6.43 13.62
N LEU A 25 -2.45 5.71 13.63
CA LEU A 25 -2.70 4.55 12.76
C LEU A 25 -3.32 4.95 11.43
N VAL A 26 -3.87 6.16 11.31
CA VAL A 26 -4.64 6.60 10.12
C VAL A 26 -4.19 7.95 9.54
N PRO A 27 -2.88 8.28 9.48
CA PRO A 27 -2.42 9.57 8.97
C PRO A 27 -2.83 9.82 7.52
N ILE A 28 -2.79 8.77 6.68
CA ILE A 28 -3.21 8.83 5.28
C ILE A 28 -4.68 9.22 5.16
N ILE A 29 -5.56 8.63 5.97
CA ILE A 29 -6.99 8.95 5.95
C ILE A 29 -7.20 10.42 6.34
N SER A 30 -6.49 10.93 7.35
CA SER A 30 -6.55 12.34 7.71
C SER A 30 -6.13 13.27 6.56
N GLY A 31 -5.07 12.90 5.83
CA GLY A 31 -4.64 13.61 4.62
C GLY A 31 -5.68 13.59 3.50
N VAL A 32 -6.27 12.43 3.23
CA VAL A 32 -7.37 12.27 2.24
C VAL A 32 -8.54 13.18 2.63
N LEU A 33 -8.97 13.16 3.89
CA LEU A 33 -10.12 13.94 4.36
C LEU A 33 -9.91 15.45 4.17
N VAL A 34 -8.75 15.98 4.57
CA VAL A 34 -8.43 17.40 4.39
C VAL A 34 -8.27 17.75 2.90
N GLY A 35 -7.56 16.91 2.14
CA GLY A 35 -7.38 17.12 0.70
C GLY A 35 -8.71 17.09 -0.06
N PHE A 36 -9.62 16.18 0.30
CA PHE A 36 -10.95 16.06 -0.28
C PHE A 36 -11.83 17.25 0.09
N ALA A 37 -11.84 17.68 1.36
CA ALA A 37 -12.58 18.85 1.81
C ALA A 37 -12.13 20.14 1.09
N LEU A 38 -10.83 20.34 0.91
CA LEU A 38 -10.30 21.46 0.13
C LEU A 38 -10.67 21.34 -1.34
N SER A 39 -10.59 20.14 -1.91
CA SER A 39 -10.98 19.91 -3.30
C SER A 39 -12.46 20.19 -3.54
N PHE A 40 -13.32 19.87 -2.56
CA PHE A 40 -14.73 20.20 -2.57
C PHE A 40 -14.95 21.71 -2.49
N TYR A 41 -14.24 22.41 -1.59
CA TYR A 41 -14.30 23.88 -1.49
C TYR A 41 -13.89 24.59 -2.79
N PHE A 42 -12.86 24.08 -3.47
CA PHE A 42 -12.41 24.61 -4.76
C PHE A 42 -13.24 24.13 -5.96
N GLY A 43 -14.32 23.37 -5.75
CA GLY A 43 -15.21 22.90 -6.82
C GLY A 43 -14.57 21.89 -7.79
N VAL A 44 -13.51 21.20 -7.37
CA VAL A 44 -12.78 20.22 -8.19
C VAL A 44 -13.45 18.83 -8.14
N VAL A 45 -14.25 18.57 -7.10
CA VAL A 45 -14.92 17.28 -6.90
C VAL A 45 -16.31 17.30 -7.53
N ASP A 46 -16.55 16.34 -8.43
CA ASP A 46 -17.88 16.08 -8.97
C ASP A 46 -18.67 15.15 -8.03
N THR A 47 -19.49 15.74 -7.16
CA THR A 47 -20.33 14.99 -6.21
C THR A 47 -21.55 14.36 -6.87
N LYS A 48 -21.88 14.72 -8.11
CA LYS A 48 -23.02 14.14 -8.83
C LYS A 48 -22.80 12.65 -9.07
N LYS A 49 -21.58 12.25 -9.43
CA LYS A 49 -21.22 10.82 -9.57
C LYS A 49 -21.44 10.01 -8.30
N ILE A 50 -21.20 10.63 -7.14
CA ILE A 50 -21.44 9.99 -5.83
C ILE A 50 -22.95 9.93 -5.58
N ALA A 51 -23.71 10.98 -5.89
CA ALA A 51 -25.15 11.04 -5.72
C ALA A 51 -25.92 10.06 -6.64
N ASP A 52 -25.41 9.82 -7.85
CA ASP A 52 -26.01 8.92 -8.84
C ASP A 52 -25.61 7.45 -8.63
N ALA A 53 -24.52 7.18 -7.90
CA ALA A 53 -24.08 5.81 -7.63
C ALA A 53 -25.09 5.01 -6.78
N ALA A 54 -25.27 3.73 -7.11
CA ALA A 54 -26.13 2.84 -6.35
C ALA A 54 -25.59 2.60 -4.92
N TRP A 55 -26.49 2.36 -3.96
CA TRP A 55 -26.09 1.97 -2.61
C TRP A 55 -25.47 0.57 -2.58
N LEU A 56 -26.08 -0.37 -3.31
CA LEU A 56 -25.55 -1.71 -3.53
C LEU A 56 -25.14 -1.84 -5.00
N ALA A 57 -23.89 -2.19 -5.25
CA ALA A 57 -23.34 -2.41 -6.59
C ALA A 57 -22.45 -3.65 -6.56
N LEU A 58 -22.59 -4.52 -7.56
CA LEU A 58 -21.63 -5.61 -7.73
C LEU A 58 -20.30 -5.04 -8.25
N PRO A 59 -19.14 -5.45 -7.70
CA PRO A 59 -17.84 -5.10 -8.25
C PRO A 59 -17.75 -5.51 -9.73
N HIS A 60 -17.05 -4.70 -10.53
CA HIS A 60 -16.80 -5.04 -11.92
C HIS A 60 -15.74 -6.13 -12.01
N PHE A 61 -16.13 -7.30 -12.52
CA PHE A 61 -15.22 -8.42 -12.74
C PHE A 61 -14.81 -8.46 -14.21
N THR A 62 -13.52 -8.66 -14.46
CA THR A 62 -12.98 -8.81 -15.82
C THR A 62 -12.42 -10.22 -15.96
N ALA A 63 -12.88 -10.96 -16.97
CA ALA A 63 -12.36 -12.30 -17.24
C ALA A 63 -10.91 -12.23 -17.75
N PRO A 64 -10.05 -13.18 -17.38
CA PRO A 64 -8.66 -13.20 -17.83
C PRO A 64 -8.57 -13.57 -19.32
N GLU A 65 -7.70 -12.87 -20.05
CA GLU A 65 -7.31 -13.20 -21.42
C GLU A 65 -5.85 -13.67 -21.42
N PHE A 66 -5.59 -14.84 -21.99
CA PHE A 66 -4.24 -15.41 -22.07
C PHE A 66 -3.52 -14.94 -23.32
N ASN A 67 -2.77 -13.84 -23.18
CA ASN A 67 -1.90 -13.33 -24.23
C ASN A 67 -0.43 -13.58 -23.87
N TRP A 68 0.26 -14.40 -24.67
CA TRP A 68 1.64 -14.83 -24.37
C TRP A 68 2.62 -13.66 -24.33
N GLN A 69 2.46 -12.67 -25.20
CA GLN A 69 3.31 -11.47 -25.25
C GLN A 69 3.11 -10.62 -23.98
N ALA A 70 1.86 -10.41 -23.56
CA ALA A 70 1.55 -9.67 -22.33
C ALA A 70 2.07 -10.39 -21.08
N ILE A 71 1.95 -11.72 -21.04
CA ILE A 71 2.49 -12.54 -19.94
C ILE A 71 4.01 -12.35 -19.85
N LEU A 72 4.74 -12.53 -20.94
CA LEU A 72 6.20 -12.38 -20.94
C LEU A 72 6.64 -10.96 -20.54
N PHE A 73 5.86 -9.94 -20.89
CA PHE A 73 6.14 -8.55 -20.51
C PHE A 73 5.91 -8.30 -19.00
N ILE A 74 4.88 -8.90 -18.41
CA ILE A 74 4.53 -8.69 -16.99
C ILE A 74 5.37 -9.58 -16.05
N VAL A 75 5.88 -10.73 -16.52
CA VAL A 75 6.67 -11.67 -15.68
C VAL A 75 7.82 -10.98 -14.91
N PRO A 76 8.66 -10.13 -15.53
CA PRO A 76 9.70 -9.41 -14.79
C PRO A 76 9.14 -8.46 -13.72
N VAL A 77 8.01 -7.81 -14.00
CA VAL A 77 7.33 -6.91 -13.05
C VAL A 77 6.80 -7.68 -11.85
N ALA A 78 6.35 -8.93 -12.06
CA ALA A 78 5.86 -9.80 -10.99
C ALA A 78 6.96 -10.23 -9.99
N LEU A 79 8.24 -10.07 -10.33
CA LEU A 79 9.34 -10.32 -9.39
C LEU A 79 9.39 -9.28 -8.27
N ALA A 80 9.00 -8.03 -8.54
CA ALA A 80 9.06 -6.96 -7.56
C ALA A 80 8.14 -7.22 -6.35
N PRO A 81 6.84 -7.56 -6.52
CA PRO A 81 5.97 -7.95 -5.42
C PRO A 81 6.47 -9.17 -4.63
N ALA A 82 7.10 -10.15 -5.30
CA ALA A 82 7.64 -11.33 -4.63
C ALA A 82 8.83 -10.98 -3.72
N ILE A 83 9.71 -10.07 -4.16
CA ILE A 83 10.82 -9.56 -3.35
C ILE A 83 10.28 -8.68 -2.21
N GLU A 84 9.30 -7.83 -2.50
CA GLU A 84 8.62 -6.98 -1.51
C GLU A 84 7.98 -7.82 -0.40
N HIS A 85 7.36 -8.95 -0.76
CA HIS A 85 6.78 -9.89 0.19
C HIS A 85 7.82 -10.46 1.16
N ILE A 86 9.02 -10.81 0.67
CA ILE A 86 10.13 -11.26 1.54
C ILE A 86 10.48 -10.18 2.56
N GLY A 87 10.62 -8.93 2.10
CA GLY A 87 10.85 -7.77 2.96
C GLY A 87 9.74 -7.56 3.99
N GLY A 88 8.48 -7.67 3.58
CA GLY A 88 7.31 -7.58 4.46
C GLY A 88 7.30 -8.65 5.55
N VAL A 89 7.58 -9.90 5.19
CA VAL A 89 7.66 -11.02 6.16
C VAL A 89 8.78 -10.80 7.18
N ILE A 90 9.95 -10.30 6.75
CA ILE A 90 11.05 -9.94 7.64
C ILE A 90 10.65 -8.79 8.56
N ALA A 91 10.03 -7.74 8.01
CA ALA A 91 9.59 -6.57 8.78
C ALA A 91 8.59 -6.97 9.88
N VAL A 92 7.54 -7.72 9.53
CA VAL A 92 6.55 -8.23 10.50
C VAL A 92 7.19 -9.18 11.52
N GLY A 93 8.08 -10.07 11.07
CA GLY A 93 8.82 -10.97 11.96
C GLY A 93 9.61 -10.21 13.02
N SER A 94 10.26 -9.12 12.61
CA SER A 94 11.03 -8.26 13.50
C SER A 94 10.16 -7.47 14.50
N VAL A 95 8.92 -7.15 14.15
CA VAL A 95 7.95 -6.46 15.01
C VAL A 95 7.32 -7.41 16.01
N THR A 96 7.03 -8.64 15.58
CA THR A 96 6.38 -9.67 16.41
C THR A 96 7.36 -10.50 17.22
N GLY A 97 8.68 -10.38 16.97
CA GLY A 97 9.72 -11.18 17.60
C GLY A 97 9.69 -12.65 17.16
N ARG A 98 9.16 -12.95 15.97
CA ARG A 98 9.00 -14.32 15.46
C ARG A 98 9.63 -14.45 14.07
N ASP A 99 10.29 -15.58 13.84
CA ASP A 99 10.89 -15.89 12.54
C ASP A 99 9.90 -16.64 11.64
N TYR A 100 9.17 -15.87 10.83
CA TYR A 100 8.23 -16.42 9.85
C TYR A 100 8.90 -17.05 8.63
N LEU A 101 10.19 -16.77 8.38
CA LEU A 101 10.96 -17.43 7.34
C LEU A 101 11.21 -18.90 7.68
N LYS A 102 11.29 -19.22 8.98
CA LYS A 102 11.42 -20.60 9.49
C LYS A 102 10.07 -21.28 9.75
N LYS A 103 9.14 -20.61 10.44
CA LYS A 103 7.77 -21.12 10.69
C LYS A 103 6.76 -19.98 10.56
N PRO A 104 5.82 -20.01 9.61
CA PRO A 104 5.38 -21.15 8.79
C PRO A 104 6.31 -21.53 7.63
N GLY A 105 7.31 -20.70 7.32
CA GLY A 105 8.24 -20.93 6.22
C GLY A 105 7.95 -19.99 5.05
N LEU A 106 9.01 -19.44 4.44
CA LEU A 106 8.88 -18.51 3.31
C LEU A 106 8.11 -19.12 2.13
N HIS A 107 8.28 -20.42 1.88
CA HIS A 107 7.54 -21.14 0.85
C HIS A 107 6.02 -21.08 1.04
N ARG A 108 5.52 -21.13 2.29
CA ARG A 108 4.08 -21.06 2.57
C ARG A 108 3.54 -19.64 2.43
N THR A 109 4.32 -18.65 2.88
CA THR A 109 3.88 -17.25 2.80
C THR A 109 3.87 -16.78 1.35
N LEU A 110 4.89 -17.11 0.55
CA LEU A 110 4.93 -16.82 -0.89
C LEU A 110 3.85 -17.58 -1.66
N PHE A 111 3.59 -18.84 -1.30
CA PHE A 111 2.52 -19.60 -1.94
C PHE A 111 1.14 -18.99 -1.67
N GLY A 112 0.90 -18.52 -0.44
CA GLY A 112 -0.32 -17.79 -0.09
C GLY A 112 -0.49 -16.49 -0.89
N ASP A 113 0.58 -15.70 -1.03
CA ASP A 113 0.61 -14.48 -1.83
C ASP A 113 0.33 -14.77 -3.33
N GLY A 114 0.95 -15.83 -3.86
CA GLY A 114 0.71 -16.30 -5.22
C GLY A 114 -0.74 -16.74 -5.47
N ILE A 115 -1.36 -17.45 -4.51
CA ILE A 115 -2.79 -17.78 -4.58
C ILE A 115 -3.64 -16.52 -4.57
N ALA A 116 -3.36 -15.58 -3.68
CA ALA A 116 -4.13 -14.33 -3.58
C ALA A 116 -4.01 -13.49 -4.86
N THR A 117 -2.81 -13.40 -5.45
CA THR A 117 -2.58 -12.70 -6.72
C THR A 117 -3.24 -13.43 -7.89
N THR A 118 -3.19 -14.76 -7.94
CA THR A 118 -3.88 -15.55 -8.97
C THR A 118 -5.39 -15.35 -8.89
N ALA A 119 -5.96 -15.42 -7.68
CA ALA A 119 -7.38 -15.17 -7.46
C ALA A 119 -7.76 -13.74 -7.91
N ALA A 120 -6.98 -12.72 -7.53
CA ALA A 120 -7.22 -11.35 -7.99
C ALA A 120 -7.20 -11.26 -9.53
N GLY A 121 -6.20 -11.84 -10.19
CA GLY A 121 -6.12 -11.86 -11.66
C GLY A 121 -7.29 -12.55 -12.35
N LEU A 122 -7.81 -13.65 -11.79
CA LEU A 122 -9.00 -14.34 -12.32
C LEU A 122 -10.28 -13.49 -12.26
N PHE A 123 -10.33 -12.55 -11.31
CA PHE A 123 -11.46 -11.64 -11.12
C PHE A 123 -11.20 -10.24 -11.73
N GLY A 124 -10.08 -10.03 -12.42
CA GLY A 124 -9.72 -8.74 -13.03
C GLY A 124 -9.14 -7.71 -12.05
N GLY A 125 -8.76 -8.14 -10.85
CA GLY A 125 -8.07 -7.32 -9.86
C GLY A 125 -6.56 -7.22 -10.13
N PRO A 126 -5.89 -6.20 -9.53
CA PRO A 126 -4.44 -6.03 -9.67
C PRO A 126 -3.66 -7.10 -8.86
N PRO A 127 -2.38 -7.33 -9.20
CA PRO A 127 -1.47 -8.09 -8.34
C PRO A 127 -1.44 -7.51 -6.91
N ASN A 128 -1.35 -8.38 -5.92
CA ASN A 128 -1.30 -7.99 -4.50
C ASN A 128 0.03 -8.39 -3.86
N THR A 129 0.31 -7.79 -2.70
CA THR A 129 1.47 -8.10 -1.85
C THR A 129 1.18 -7.68 -0.40
N THR A 130 2.11 -7.97 0.50
CA THR A 130 2.01 -7.65 1.93
C THR A 130 2.22 -6.15 2.18
N TYR A 131 1.26 -5.49 2.85
CA TYR A 131 1.31 -4.06 3.16
C TYR A 131 2.22 -3.72 4.35
N ALA A 132 3.18 -2.82 4.14
CA ALA A 132 4.10 -2.35 5.18
C ALA A 132 3.40 -1.47 6.24
N GLU A 133 2.35 -0.76 5.86
CA GLU A 133 1.55 0.12 6.73
C GLU A 133 0.86 -0.69 7.83
N VAL A 134 0.36 -1.88 7.49
CA VAL A 134 -0.25 -2.81 8.44
C VAL A 134 0.79 -3.29 9.46
N THR A 135 2.04 -3.50 9.04
CA THR A 135 3.15 -3.83 9.94
C THR A 135 3.40 -2.72 10.96
N GLY A 136 3.34 -1.46 10.53
CA GLY A 136 3.40 -0.30 11.42
C GLY A 136 2.25 -0.27 12.43
N ALA A 137 1.03 -0.57 11.99
CA ALA A 137 -0.14 -0.65 12.86
C ALA A 137 -0.03 -1.78 13.89
N VAL A 138 0.48 -2.95 13.50
CA VAL A 138 0.75 -4.08 14.39
C VAL A 138 1.81 -3.72 15.44
N MET A 139 2.86 -2.97 15.05
CA MET A 139 3.89 -2.47 15.97
C MET A 139 3.30 -1.56 17.06
N LEU A 140 2.41 -0.65 16.67
CA LEU A 140 1.81 0.33 17.58
C LEU A 140 0.73 -0.29 18.48
N THR A 141 -0.12 -1.14 17.92
CA THR A 141 -1.22 -1.79 18.67
C THR A 141 -0.76 -2.97 19.51
N LYS A 142 0.43 -3.53 19.20
CA LYS A 142 0.96 -4.77 19.79
C LYS A 142 -0.02 -5.96 19.70
N ASN A 143 -0.91 -5.92 18.71
CA ASN A 143 -1.90 -6.97 18.50
C ASN A 143 -1.47 -7.86 17.34
N TYR A 144 -1.05 -9.08 17.66
CA TYR A 144 -0.51 -10.05 16.71
C TYR A 144 -1.53 -11.12 16.30
N ASN A 145 -2.81 -10.94 16.63
CA ASN A 145 -3.84 -11.92 16.32
C ASN A 145 -4.21 -11.86 14.82
N PRO A 146 -3.93 -12.91 14.02
CA PRO A 146 -4.24 -12.91 12.58
C PRO A 146 -5.75 -12.86 12.30
N GLN A 147 -6.60 -13.21 13.27
CA GLN A 147 -8.06 -13.11 13.13
C GLN A 147 -8.52 -11.69 12.80
N ILE A 148 -7.79 -10.67 13.24
CA ILE A 148 -8.12 -9.26 12.95
C ILE A 148 -8.05 -8.97 11.45
N MET A 149 -7.10 -9.61 10.75
CA MET A 149 -6.99 -9.46 9.30
C MET A 149 -8.15 -10.13 8.57
N ILE A 150 -8.70 -11.21 9.13
CA ILE A 150 -9.91 -11.87 8.60
C ILE A 150 -11.12 -10.95 8.75
N TRP A 151 -11.31 -10.31 9.91
CA TRP A 151 -12.37 -9.32 10.08
C TRP A 151 -12.21 -8.12 9.14
N ALA A 152 -10.98 -7.64 8.96
CA ALA A 152 -10.67 -6.56 8.03
C ALA A 152 -10.96 -6.95 6.57
N SER A 153 -10.69 -8.20 6.16
CA SER A 153 -11.00 -8.65 4.80
C SER A 153 -12.50 -8.74 4.55
N PHE A 154 -13.30 -9.26 5.49
CA PHE A 154 -14.76 -9.25 5.37
C PHE A 154 -15.33 -7.83 5.31
N PHE A 155 -14.78 -6.91 6.10
CA PHE A 155 -15.15 -5.50 6.05
C PHE A 155 -14.83 -4.88 4.69
N ALA A 156 -13.62 -5.13 4.15
CA ALA A 156 -13.21 -4.64 2.83
C ALA A 156 -14.08 -5.23 1.69
N ILE A 157 -14.37 -6.54 1.75
CA ILE A 157 -15.27 -7.20 0.80
C ILE A 157 -16.64 -6.54 0.85
N THR A 158 -17.20 -6.32 2.03
CA THR A 158 -18.51 -5.67 2.20
C THR A 158 -18.52 -4.26 1.61
N LEU A 159 -17.47 -3.47 1.88
CA LEU A 159 -17.31 -2.13 1.32
C LEU A 159 -17.24 -2.13 -0.22
N ALA A 160 -16.69 -3.17 -0.83
CA ALA A 160 -16.64 -3.31 -2.29
C ALA A 160 -18.03 -3.40 -2.93
N PHE A 161 -19.04 -3.87 -2.19
CA PHE A 161 -20.43 -3.90 -2.67
C PHE A 161 -21.17 -2.58 -2.45
N ILE A 162 -20.57 -1.60 -1.77
CA ILE A 162 -21.18 -0.30 -1.52
C ILE A 162 -20.81 0.66 -2.66
N GLY A 163 -21.69 0.80 -3.65
CA GLY A 163 -21.41 1.60 -4.86
C GLY A 163 -21.10 3.07 -4.55
N LYS A 164 -21.78 3.67 -3.56
CA LYS A 164 -21.48 5.01 -3.03
C LYS A 164 -20.03 5.14 -2.54
N PHE A 165 -19.53 4.13 -1.85
CA PHE A 165 -18.17 4.11 -1.32
C PHE A 165 -17.15 4.00 -2.46
N GLY A 166 -17.40 3.13 -3.44
CA GLY A 166 -16.59 3.06 -4.66
C GLY A 166 -16.53 4.39 -5.43
N ALA A 167 -17.69 5.04 -5.62
CA ALA A 167 -17.78 6.35 -6.28
C ALA A 167 -17.06 7.45 -5.49
N LEU A 168 -17.12 7.42 -4.15
CA LEU A 168 -16.36 8.33 -3.29
C LEU A 168 -14.86 8.16 -3.51
N LEU A 169 -14.34 6.93 -3.49
CA LEU A 169 -12.91 6.68 -3.71
C LEU A 169 -12.44 7.14 -5.09
N GLN A 170 -13.24 6.90 -6.13
CA GLN A 170 -12.94 7.35 -7.49
C GLN A 170 -13.03 8.87 -7.66
N SER A 171 -13.77 9.56 -6.79
CA SER A 171 -13.89 11.02 -6.80
C SER A 171 -12.71 11.74 -6.14
N ILE A 172 -11.79 11.02 -5.49
CA ILE A 172 -10.60 11.61 -4.86
C ILE A 172 -9.70 12.21 -5.95
N PRO A 173 -9.45 13.53 -5.94
CA PRO A 173 -8.68 14.17 -7.00
C PRO A 173 -7.20 13.76 -7.00
N VAL A 174 -6.62 13.69 -8.20
CA VAL A 174 -5.19 13.36 -8.42
C VAL A 174 -4.23 14.20 -7.56
N PRO A 175 -4.43 15.52 -7.34
CA PRO A 175 -3.57 16.29 -6.45
C PRO A 175 -3.54 15.78 -4.99
N VAL A 176 -4.65 15.27 -4.47
CA VAL A 176 -4.71 14.68 -3.12
C VAL A 176 -3.88 13.40 -3.08
N MET A 177 -4.06 12.54 -4.09
CA MET A 177 -3.29 11.31 -4.24
C MET A 177 -1.79 11.59 -4.33
N GLY A 178 -1.37 12.57 -5.14
CA GLY A 178 0.05 12.93 -5.27
C GLY A 178 0.71 13.25 -3.93
N GLY A 179 0.04 14.04 -3.07
CA GLY A 179 0.56 14.37 -1.75
C GLY A 179 0.66 13.15 -0.81
N ILE A 180 -0.34 12.28 -0.82
CA ILE A 180 -0.36 11.08 0.03
C ILE A 180 0.68 10.05 -0.43
N LEU A 181 0.80 9.84 -1.74
CA LEU A 181 1.71 8.88 -2.34
C LEU A 181 3.18 9.23 -2.03
N CYS A 182 3.52 10.52 -1.87
CA CYS A 182 4.85 10.91 -1.41
C CYS A 182 5.20 10.30 -0.04
N LEU A 183 4.28 10.34 0.92
CA LEU A 183 4.53 9.72 2.23
C LEU A 183 4.46 8.20 2.15
N LEU A 184 3.51 7.65 1.40
CA LEU A 184 3.33 6.20 1.24
C LEU A 184 4.61 5.56 0.68
N PHE A 185 5.03 5.96 -0.52
CA PHE A 185 6.23 5.42 -1.16
C PHE A 185 7.52 5.80 -0.42
N GLY A 186 7.59 7.01 0.15
CA GLY A 186 8.71 7.41 1.00
C GLY A 186 8.85 6.53 2.25
N SER A 187 7.73 6.12 2.86
CA SER A 187 7.74 5.22 4.02
C SER A 187 8.21 3.81 3.67
N ILE A 188 7.79 3.28 2.51
CA ILE A 188 8.25 1.98 1.99
C ILE A 188 9.77 2.01 1.76
N ALA A 189 10.28 3.05 1.11
CA ALA A 189 11.72 3.24 0.92
C ALA A 189 12.47 3.31 2.27
N ALA A 190 11.90 4.01 3.26
CA ALA A 190 12.47 4.07 4.61
C ALA A 190 12.46 2.72 5.35
N VAL A 191 11.46 1.86 5.13
CA VAL A 191 11.46 0.48 5.67
C VAL A 191 12.59 -0.34 5.04
N GLY A 192 12.81 -0.19 3.73
CA GLY A 192 13.95 -0.80 3.03
C GLY A 192 15.29 -0.38 3.65
N MET A 193 15.50 0.93 3.85
CA MET A 193 16.70 1.45 4.52
C MET A 193 16.85 0.93 5.95
N ASN A 194 15.78 0.88 6.74
CA ASN A 194 15.80 0.33 8.10
C ASN A 194 16.21 -1.15 8.11
N THR A 195 15.86 -1.91 7.08
CA THR A 195 16.24 -3.30 6.94
C THR A 195 17.75 -3.44 6.72
N LEU A 196 18.34 -2.60 5.85
CA LEU A 196 19.79 -2.54 5.65
C LEU A 196 20.54 -2.19 6.95
N ILE A 197 20.04 -1.21 7.71
CA ILE A 197 20.62 -0.81 9.00
C ILE A 197 20.55 -1.96 10.02
N ARG A 198 19.41 -2.65 10.13
CA ARG A 198 19.24 -3.79 11.05
C ARG A 198 20.19 -4.94 10.73
N HIS A 199 20.44 -5.19 9.46
CA HIS A 199 21.40 -6.19 9.00
C HIS A 199 22.86 -5.70 9.01
N LYS A 200 23.10 -4.47 9.48
CA LYS A 200 24.44 -3.85 9.59
C LYS A 200 25.21 -3.88 8.26
N ILE A 201 24.52 -3.59 7.16
CA ILE A 201 25.16 -3.48 5.85
C ILE A 201 26.09 -2.27 5.84
N ASP A 202 27.36 -2.50 5.53
CA ASP A 202 28.36 -1.43 5.39
C ASP A 202 28.20 -0.75 4.03
N LEU A 203 27.77 0.51 4.03
CA LEU A 203 27.65 1.34 2.82
C LEU A 203 28.96 2.04 2.43
N ALA A 204 30.02 1.94 3.24
CA ALA A 204 31.36 2.40 2.87
C ALA A 204 32.03 1.42 1.88
N GLU A 205 31.62 0.15 1.89
CA GLU A 205 32.04 -0.83 0.90
C GLU A 205 31.51 -0.44 -0.49
N ALA A 206 32.41 -0.28 -1.46
CA ALA A 206 32.11 0.22 -2.79
C ALA A 206 31.02 -0.61 -3.48
N ARG A 207 31.05 -1.94 -3.31
CA ARG A 207 30.04 -2.85 -3.86
C ARG A 207 28.63 -2.52 -3.35
N ASN A 208 28.47 -2.32 -2.05
CA ASN A 208 27.15 -2.08 -1.45
C ASN A 208 26.63 -0.69 -1.82
N LEU A 209 27.52 0.32 -1.82
CA LEU A 209 27.19 1.68 -2.23
C LEU A 209 26.65 1.73 -3.67
N VAL A 210 27.32 1.05 -4.61
CA VAL A 210 26.89 1.02 -6.02
C VAL A 210 25.51 0.37 -6.15
N ILE A 211 25.28 -0.78 -5.50
CA ILE A 211 23.98 -1.49 -5.55
C ILE A 211 22.85 -0.59 -5.05
N VAL A 212 23.04 0.03 -3.87
CA VAL A 212 22.01 0.88 -3.27
C VAL A 212 21.77 2.13 -4.10
N SER A 213 22.84 2.78 -4.59
CA SER A 213 22.72 4.03 -5.35
C SER A 213 21.98 3.84 -6.67
N VAL A 214 22.33 2.80 -7.44
CA VAL A 214 21.66 2.49 -8.71
C VAL A 214 20.18 2.14 -8.45
N THR A 215 19.91 1.34 -7.43
CA THR A 215 18.54 0.94 -7.07
C THR A 215 17.68 2.15 -6.67
N LEU A 216 18.23 3.09 -5.88
CA LEU A 216 17.49 4.29 -5.46
C LEU A 216 17.24 5.27 -6.62
N VAL A 217 18.22 5.48 -7.50
CA VAL A 217 18.09 6.40 -8.64
C VAL A 217 17.07 5.90 -9.65
N PHE A 218 17.20 4.66 -10.12
CA PHE A 218 16.23 4.10 -11.07
C PHE A 218 14.88 3.78 -10.43
N GLY A 219 14.86 3.39 -9.15
CA GLY A 219 13.61 3.02 -8.46
C GLY A 219 12.77 4.21 -8.02
N ILE A 220 13.38 5.26 -7.43
CA ILE A 220 12.68 6.41 -6.84
C ILE A 220 12.85 7.67 -7.71
N GLY A 221 14.03 7.85 -8.31
CA GLY A 221 14.40 9.07 -9.03
C GLY A 221 13.68 9.26 -10.37
N GLY A 222 12.97 8.24 -10.87
CA GLY A 222 12.15 8.34 -12.08
C GLY A 222 12.96 8.58 -13.36
N VAL A 223 14.21 8.08 -13.39
CA VAL A 223 15.11 8.14 -14.55
C VAL A 223 14.89 6.95 -15.48
#